data_AF-A6ZUC4-F1
#
_entry.id   AF-A6ZUC4-F1
#
_cell.length_a   1.000
_cell.length_b   1.000
_cell.length_c   1.000
_cell.angle_alpha   90.00
_cell.angle_beta   90.00
_cell.angle_gamma   90.00
#
_symmetry.space_group_name_H-M   'P 1'
#
loop_
_entity.id
_entity.type
_entity.pdbx_description
1 polymer ?
#
loop_
_entity_poly.entity_id
_entity_poly.type
_entity_poly.pdbx_seq_one_letter_code
_entity_poly.pdbx_strand_id
1 'polypeptide(L)'
;MNCIPSPISERKIQINNEDCIGKENAFHTIPRESSINLTPHSTNEKKVLSEVNSNKIDSLQLPRGKLQRDSTHLEKTRKRQLSNDSTDPIEPKTVKKIKCHQWKNLDSIEMDDPFMVAEYTDSIFSHLYEKEIQMLPTHNYLMDTQSPYHLKSSMRALLIDWLVEVHEKFHCLPETLFLAINLLDRFLSQNVVKLNKLQLLCITCLFIACKFEEVKLPKITNFAYVTDGAATVEGIRKAELFVLSSLGYNISLPNPLNFIRRISKADNYCIETRNMAKFIMEYSICCNKFIHLKPSYLAAMSMYIARKIKNENSKWDETFIHYSGGIDIESDPAFKDFISELVEDIAVPDTNLDSLRLKYKKPKHGMVYFKVFDWCKQKR
;
A
#
# COMPACT_ATOMS: atom_id res chain seq x y z
N MET A 1 -39.45 -5.00 -6.66
CA MET A 1 -39.64 -4.47 -8.02
C MET A 1 -38.26 -4.34 -8.64
N ASN A 2 -38.02 -5.19 -9.64
CA ASN A 2 -36.74 -5.37 -10.31
C ASN A 2 -36.52 -4.26 -11.35
N CYS A 3 -35.33 -3.65 -11.38
CA CYS A 3 -34.85 -2.90 -12.54
C CYS A 3 -33.38 -3.23 -12.77
N ILE A 4 -33.17 -4.12 -13.74
CA ILE A 4 -31.91 -4.42 -14.42
C ILE A 4 -31.73 -3.32 -15.49
N PRO A 5 -30.55 -2.71 -15.68
CA PRO A 5 -30.29 -1.88 -16.86
C PRO A 5 -29.84 -2.75 -18.04
N SER A 6 -30.49 -2.59 -19.19
CA SER A 6 -30.14 -3.21 -20.47
C SER A 6 -28.94 -2.50 -21.15
N PRO A 7 -28.26 -3.16 -22.12
CA PRO A 7 -26.99 -2.71 -22.69
C PRO A 7 -27.14 -1.63 -23.76
N ILE A 8 -26.13 -0.76 -23.86
CA ILE A 8 -26.02 0.33 -24.84
C ILE A 8 -25.74 -0.24 -26.23
N SER A 9 -26.53 0.19 -27.22
CA SER A 9 -26.47 -0.23 -28.62
C SER A 9 -25.28 0.38 -29.38
N GLU A 10 -24.62 -0.46 -30.18
CA GLU A 10 -23.59 -0.12 -31.17
C GLU A 10 -24.08 0.92 -32.21
N ARG A 11 -23.26 1.95 -32.46
CA ARG A 11 -23.41 2.82 -33.64
C ARG A 11 -22.60 2.26 -34.80
N LYS A 12 -23.30 1.78 -35.83
CA LYS A 12 -22.76 1.53 -37.17
C LYS A 12 -22.40 2.87 -37.83
N ILE A 13 -21.20 2.96 -38.39
CA ILE A 13 -20.83 3.97 -39.39
C ILE A 13 -20.47 3.19 -40.66
N GLN A 14 -21.21 3.42 -41.74
CA GLN A 14 -20.93 2.87 -43.06
C GLN A 14 -20.24 3.91 -43.96
N ILE A 15 -19.07 3.49 -44.45
CA ILE A 15 -18.57 3.51 -45.84
C ILE A 15 -18.26 4.87 -46.50
N ASN A 16 -17.01 5.01 -46.97
CA ASN A 16 -16.73 5.24 -48.39
C ASN A 16 -15.34 4.67 -48.76
N ASN A 17 -15.36 3.76 -49.75
CA ASN A 17 -14.20 3.21 -50.44
C ASN A 17 -13.93 4.07 -51.68
N GLU A 18 -12.69 4.51 -51.87
CA GLU A 18 -12.10 4.74 -53.20
C GLU A 18 -10.62 4.31 -53.19
N ASP A 19 -10.19 3.86 -54.36
CA ASP A 19 -9.04 3.02 -54.70
C ASP A 19 -7.66 3.59 -54.36
N CYS A 20 -6.67 2.72 -54.12
CA CYS A 20 -5.37 2.75 -54.82
C CYS A 20 -4.55 1.47 -54.64
N ILE A 21 -3.88 1.12 -55.73
CA ILE A 21 -3.24 -0.14 -56.11
C ILE A 21 -1.83 -0.29 -55.51
N GLY A 22 -1.52 -1.51 -55.04
CA GLY A 22 -0.23 -2.20 -55.24
C GLY A 22 1.01 -1.73 -54.48
N LYS A 23 1.54 -2.60 -53.62
CA LYS A 23 2.91 -3.18 -53.73
C LYS A 23 3.16 -4.18 -52.59
N GLU A 24 3.63 -5.36 -52.99
CA GLU A 24 4.16 -6.43 -52.14
C GLU A 24 5.33 -5.93 -51.28
N ASN A 25 5.48 -6.47 -50.07
CA ASN A 25 6.76 -7.00 -49.60
C ASN A 25 6.61 -7.89 -48.36
N ALA A 26 7.37 -8.97 -48.40
CA ALA A 26 7.33 -10.16 -47.55
C ALA A 26 7.49 -9.90 -46.04
N PHE A 27 6.62 -10.53 -45.25
CA PHE A 27 6.93 -10.80 -43.84
C PHE A 27 7.60 -12.17 -43.74
N HIS A 28 8.89 -12.13 -43.43
CA HIS A 28 9.66 -13.29 -42.97
C HIS A 28 8.99 -13.88 -41.73
N THR A 29 8.47 -15.09 -41.87
CA THR A 29 8.15 -16.02 -40.79
C THR A 29 9.45 -16.40 -40.07
N ILE A 30 9.58 -16.03 -38.79
CA ILE A 30 10.64 -16.57 -37.91
C ILE A 30 10.01 -17.70 -37.07
N PRO A 31 10.64 -18.88 -36.96
CA PRO A 31 10.01 -20.07 -36.38
C PRO A 31 9.78 -19.97 -34.87
N ARG A 32 8.68 -20.59 -34.41
CA ARG A 32 8.43 -20.93 -33.00
C ARG A 32 9.52 -21.87 -32.51
N GLU A 33 10.35 -21.43 -31.58
CA GLU A 33 11.17 -22.33 -30.77
C GLU A 33 10.38 -22.86 -29.57
N SER A 34 10.57 -24.16 -29.37
CA SER A 34 9.87 -25.10 -28.53
C SER A 34 9.77 -24.72 -27.05
N SER A 35 8.57 -24.87 -26.51
CA SER A 35 8.27 -24.94 -25.09
C SER A 35 9.08 -26.05 -24.42
N ILE A 36 9.97 -25.70 -23.49
CA ILE A 36 10.62 -26.66 -22.60
C ILE A 36 9.73 -26.81 -21.37
N ASN A 37 9.08 -27.97 -21.26
CA ASN A 37 8.40 -28.41 -20.06
C ASN A 37 9.43 -28.63 -18.94
N LEU A 38 9.24 -27.99 -17.78
CA LEU A 38 10.00 -28.28 -16.57
C LEU A 38 9.03 -28.60 -15.43
N THR A 39 8.98 -29.87 -15.05
CA THR A 39 8.41 -30.38 -13.80
C THR A 39 9.41 -30.21 -12.64
N PRO A 40 8.96 -30.31 -11.37
CA PRO A 40 9.53 -29.54 -10.27
C PRO A 40 10.56 -30.33 -9.48
N HIS A 41 11.75 -29.77 -9.37
CA HIS A 41 12.59 -29.74 -8.16
C HIS A 41 13.97 -29.25 -8.58
N SER A 42 14.35 -28.03 -8.19
CA SER A 42 15.77 -27.79 -8.01
C SER A 42 16.05 -26.71 -6.97
N THR A 43 17.02 -27.05 -6.15
CA THR A 43 17.79 -26.30 -5.17
C THR A 43 18.41 -25.00 -5.72
N ASN A 44 18.19 -24.66 -7.00
CA ASN A 44 18.72 -23.48 -7.68
C ASN A 44 17.92 -22.20 -7.44
N GLU A 45 16.61 -22.27 -7.14
CA GLU A 45 15.81 -21.05 -6.89
C GLU A 45 16.29 -20.29 -5.64
N LYS A 46 16.66 -21.02 -4.58
CA LYS A 46 17.24 -20.42 -3.37
C LYS A 46 18.65 -19.86 -3.62
N LYS A 47 19.43 -20.47 -4.51
CA LYS A 47 20.82 -20.08 -4.78
C LYS A 47 20.91 -18.80 -5.61
N VAL A 48 20.10 -18.69 -6.67
CA VAL A 48 20.07 -17.50 -7.55
C VAL A 48 19.58 -16.26 -6.79
N LEU A 49 18.68 -16.44 -5.83
CA LEU A 49 18.16 -15.36 -4.99
C LEU A 49 19.02 -15.10 -3.74
N SER A 50 19.73 -16.11 -3.21
CA SER A 50 20.70 -15.91 -2.11
C SER A 50 22.01 -15.30 -2.58
N GLU A 51 22.46 -15.59 -3.81
CA GLU A 51 23.63 -14.96 -4.42
C GLU A 51 23.38 -13.48 -4.75
N VAL A 52 22.11 -13.07 -4.89
CA VAL A 52 21.68 -11.65 -4.95
C VAL A 52 21.78 -10.96 -3.58
N ASN A 53 21.79 -11.72 -2.48
CA ASN A 53 21.71 -11.20 -1.11
C ASN A 53 23.06 -11.17 -0.38
N SER A 54 24.12 -11.73 -0.97
CA SER A 54 25.44 -11.77 -0.37
C SER A 54 26.37 -10.76 -1.04
N ASN A 55 26.20 -9.45 -0.77
CA ASN A 55 27.29 -8.47 -0.86
C ASN A 55 26.99 -7.16 -0.10
N LYS A 56 27.91 -6.84 0.83
CA LYS A 56 28.02 -5.69 1.75
C LYS A 56 27.20 -4.43 1.41
N ILE A 57 26.03 -4.31 2.04
CA ILE A 57 25.26 -3.06 2.15
C ILE A 57 25.89 -2.12 3.23
N ASP A 58 26.76 -2.62 4.12
CA ASP A 58 27.25 -1.90 5.30
C ASP A 58 28.24 -0.74 5.07
N SER A 59 28.76 -0.51 3.85
CA SER A 59 29.82 0.50 3.61
C SER A 59 29.36 1.85 3.04
N LEU A 60 28.06 2.15 3.00
CA LEU A 60 27.53 3.35 2.33
C LEU A 60 27.18 4.50 3.30
N GLN A 61 27.98 5.57 3.29
CA GLN A 61 27.62 6.87 3.87
C GLN A 61 27.29 7.88 2.76
N LEU A 62 26.09 8.49 2.83
CA LEU A 62 25.65 9.54 1.92
C LEU A 62 25.95 10.94 2.50
N PRO A 63 26.45 11.91 1.70
CA PRO A 63 26.77 13.26 2.18
C PRO A 63 25.53 14.08 2.60
N ARG A 64 25.59 14.71 3.78
CA ARG A 64 24.57 15.65 4.30
C ARG A 64 24.98 17.10 4.04
N GLY A 65 24.41 17.73 3.02
CA GLY A 65 24.48 19.18 2.83
C GLY A 65 23.27 19.89 3.46
N LYS A 66 23.52 20.91 4.28
CA LYS A 66 22.51 21.83 4.85
C LYS A 66 22.41 23.07 3.95
N LEU A 67 21.21 23.50 3.59
CA LEU A 67 20.95 24.79 2.97
C LEU A 67 19.75 25.46 3.65
N GLN A 68 19.98 26.69 4.06
CA GLN A 68 19.07 27.59 4.77
C GLN A 68 18.20 28.33 3.74
N ARG A 69 16.92 28.56 4.04
CA ARG A 69 16.01 29.33 3.17
C ARG A 69 15.51 30.56 3.92
N ASP A 70 15.73 31.71 3.29
CA ASP A 70 15.13 32.99 3.66
C ASP A 70 13.68 33.08 3.17
N SER A 71 12.91 33.86 3.92
CA SER A 71 11.50 34.17 3.69
C SER A 71 11.36 35.51 2.98
N THR A 72 10.37 35.63 2.10
CA THR A 72 9.48 36.81 1.88
C THR A 72 8.83 36.74 0.50
N HIS A 73 7.49 36.67 0.46
CA HIS A 73 6.62 37.69 -0.15
C HIS A 73 5.18 37.16 -0.24
N LEU A 74 4.31 37.71 0.62
CA LEU A 74 2.89 37.82 0.35
C LEU A 74 2.68 38.96 -0.66
N GLU A 75 1.69 38.84 -1.55
CA GLU A 75 0.55 39.77 -1.58
C GLU A 75 -0.61 39.34 -2.51
N LYS A 76 -1.81 39.37 -1.91
CA LYS A 76 -3.13 39.86 -2.37
C LYS A 76 -3.73 39.37 -3.70
N THR A 77 -4.85 38.65 -3.57
CA THR A 77 -5.91 38.63 -4.59
C THR A 77 -7.29 38.88 -3.97
N ARG A 78 -8.07 39.70 -4.67
CA ARG A 78 -9.33 40.37 -4.31
C ARG A 78 -10.49 39.41 -3.97
N LYS A 79 -11.29 39.81 -2.97
CA LYS A 79 -12.61 39.26 -2.61
C LYS A 79 -13.61 39.39 -3.77
N ARG A 80 -14.35 38.32 -4.07
CA ARG A 80 -15.53 38.31 -4.94
C ARG A 80 -16.76 37.95 -4.10
N GLN A 81 -17.82 38.74 -4.23
CA GLN A 81 -19.05 38.68 -3.43
C GLN A 81 -19.89 37.44 -3.79
N LEU A 82 -20.47 36.78 -2.78
CA LEU A 82 -21.45 35.71 -2.94
C LEU A 82 -22.85 36.30 -3.16
N SER A 83 -23.55 35.81 -4.17
CA SER A 83 -24.99 36.02 -4.36
C SER A 83 -25.76 34.95 -3.58
N ASN A 84 -26.74 35.39 -2.79
CA ASN A 84 -27.67 34.54 -2.05
C ASN A 84 -28.64 33.86 -3.03
N ASP A 85 -28.72 32.53 -2.97
CA ASP A 85 -29.83 31.79 -3.56
C ASP A 85 -30.55 31.00 -2.47
N SER A 86 -31.86 31.08 -2.53
CA SER A 86 -32.79 30.71 -1.45
C SER A 86 -33.19 29.25 -1.63
N THR A 87 -32.99 28.40 -0.63
CA THR A 87 -33.39 26.98 -0.66
C THR A 87 -34.72 26.76 0.04
N ASP A 88 -35.71 26.27 -0.71
CA ASP A 88 -36.99 25.79 -0.17
C ASP A 88 -36.82 24.49 0.65
N PRO A 89 -37.68 24.23 1.66
CA PRO A 89 -37.50 23.11 2.58
C PRO A 89 -38.00 21.80 1.98
N ILE A 90 -37.14 20.77 1.99
CA ILE A 90 -37.52 19.38 1.65
C ILE A 90 -37.75 18.62 2.96
N GLU A 91 -38.96 18.09 3.14
CA GLU A 91 -39.34 17.26 4.30
C GLU A 91 -38.57 15.93 4.36
N PRO A 92 -38.14 15.48 5.56
CA PRO A 92 -37.33 14.28 5.69
C PRO A 92 -38.17 12.99 5.63
N LYS A 93 -37.88 12.15 4.64
CA LYS A 93 -38.36 10.76 4.58
C LYS A 93 -37.65 9.92 5.66
N THR A 94 -38.45 9.25 6.48
CA THR A 94 -38.05 8.41 7.61
C THR A 94 -37.21 7.21 7.18
N VAL A 95 -35.89 7.30 7.37
CA VAL A 95 -34.97 6.16 7.32
C VAL A 95 -35.06 5.41 8.65
N LYS A 96 -35.22 4.08 8.56
CA LYS A 96 -35.25 3.18 9.73
C LYS A 96 -34.00 3.40 10.58
N LYS A 97 -34.18 3.84 11.84
CA LYS A 97 -33.11 4.02 12.84
C LYS A 97 -32.38 2.70 13.07
N ILE A 98 -31.17 2.60 12.52
CA ILE A 98 -30.13 1.69 13.00
C ILE A 98 -29.82 2.12 14.44
N LYS A 99 -29.67 1.18 15.38
CA LYS A 99 -29.36 1.47 16.79
C LYS A 99 -28.14 2.40 16.87
N CYS A 100 -28.37 3.66 17.25
CA CYS A 100 -27.32 4.65 17.43
C CYS A 100 -26.58 4.34 18.73
N HIS A 101 -25.53 3.56 18.61
CA HIS A 101 -24.47 3.44 19.60
C HIS A 101 -23.88 4.85 19.77
N GLN A 102 -23.94 5.39 20.99
CA GLN A 102 -23.58 6.78 21.32
C GLN A 102 -22.05 6.89 21.45
N TRP A 103 -21.36 6.92 20.31
CA TRP A 103 -19.92 7.16 20.25
C TRP A 103 -19.56 8.59 20.68
N LYS A 104 -18.36 8.76 21.23
CA LYS A 104 -17.87 10.06 21.68
C LYS A 104 -17.29 10.84 20.50
N ASN A 105 -17.83 12.03 20.20
CA ASN A 105 -17.31 12.88 19.12
C ASN A 105 -16.01 13.58 19.56
N LEU A 106 -14.87 13.01 19.15
CA LEU A 106 -13.54 13.53 19.46
C LEU A 106 -13.08 14.60 18.46
N ASP A 107 -13.70 14.70 17.29
CA ASP A 107 -13.35 15.71 16.28
C ASP A 107 -13.80 17.12 16.69
N SER A 108 -14.89 17.20 17.46
CA SER A 108 -15.39 18.47 18.02
C SER A 108 -14.35 19.21 18.88
N ILE A 109 -13.44 18.48 19.52
CA ILE A 109 -12.39 19.05 20.40
C ILE A 109 -11.33 19.79 19.57
N GLU A 110 -11.12 19.37 18.32
CA GLU A 110 -10.04 19.85 17.45
C GLU A 110 -10.56 20.82 16.37
N MET A 111 -11.84 21.24 16.44
CA MET A 111 -12.45 22.13 15.44
C MET A 111 -11.78 23.50 15.33
N ASP A 112 -11.24 24.00 16.45
CA ASP A 112 -10.56 25.30 16.47
C ASP A 112 -9.07 25.19 16.10
N ASP A 113 -8.54 23.98 15.91
CA ASP A 113 -7.14 23.77 15.52
C ASP A 113 -7.00 23.75 13.99
N PRO A 114 -6.42 24.81 13.38
CA PRO A 114 -6.26 24.89 11.93
C PRO A 114 -5.31 23.83 11.36
N PHE A 115 -4.50 23.16 12.19
CA PHE A 115 -3.64 22.05 11.75
C PHE A 115 -4.38 20.72 11.68
N MET A 116 -5.49 20.57 12.41
CA MET A 116 -6.28 19.33 12.43
C MET A 116 -7.34 19.31 11.33
N VAL A 117 -7.81 20.47 10.88
CA VAL A 117 -8.70 20.62 9.71
C VAL A 117 -9.94 19.73 9.88
N ALA A 118 -10.48 19.74 11.10
CA ALA A 118 -11.50 18.78 11.55
C ALA A 118 -12.77 18.84 10.71
N GLU A 119 -13.11 20.00 10.15
CA GLU A 119 -14.28 20.24 9.31
C GLU A 119 -14.26 19.47 7.98
N TYR A 120 -13.08 19.05 7.50
CA TYR A 120 -12.96 18.23 6.31
C TYR A 120 -12.80 16.74 6.61
N THR A 121 -12.72 16.35 7.88
CA THR A 121 -12.46 14.96 8.31
C THR A 121 -13.38 13.97 7.61
N ASP A 122 -14.69 14.18 7.68
CA ASP A 122 -15.66 13.24 7.11
C ASP A 122 -15.51 13.11 5.60
N SER A 123 -15.28 14.23 4.90
CA SER A 123 -15.05 14.23 3.45
C SER A 123 -13.74 13.54 3.08
N ILE A 124 -12.67 13.77 3.84
CA ILE A 124 -11.36 13.16 3.61
C ILE A 124 -11.46 11.65 3.81
N PHE A 125 -11.98 11.19 4.94
CA PHE A 125 -12.04 9.76 5.22
C PHE A 125 -13.03 9.04 4.30
N SER A 126 -14.17 9.64 3.96
CA SER A 126 -15.07 9.08 2.95
C SER A 126 -14.35 8.86 1.61
N HIS A 127 -13.56 9.84 1.17
CA HIS A 127 -12.74 9.70 -0.04
C HIS A 127 -11.66 8.60 0.09
N LEU A 128 -10.98 8.52 1.24
CA LEU A 128 -9.95 7.50 1.47
C LEU A 128 -10.53 6.08 1.48
N TYR A 129 -11.69 5.86 2.11
CA TYR A 129 -12.39 4.58 2.14
C TYR A 129 -12.90 4.13 0.75
N GLU A 130 -13.31 5.07 -0.10
CA GLU A 130 -13.67 4.75 -1.48
C GLU A 130 -12.43 4.38 -2.29
N LYS A 131 -11.38 5.19 -2.16
CA LYS A 131 -10.17 5.06 -2.97
C LYS A 131 -9.33 3.84 -2.62
N GLU A 132 -9.37 3.36 -1.39
CA GLU A 132 -8.55 2.21 -0.97
C GLU A 132 -8.96 0.93 -1.69
N ILE A 133 -10.25 0.81 -2.05
CA ILE A 133 -10.80 -0.33 -2.80
C ILE A 133 -10.24 -0.33 -4.22
N GLN A 134 -10.13 0.84 -4.85
CA GLN A 134 -9.59 1.01 -6.20
C GLN A 134 -8.08 0.73 -6.29
N MET A 135 -7.40 0.75 -5.15
CA MET A 135 -5.95 0.58 -5.05
C MET A 135 -5.54 -0.84 -4.62
N LEU A 136 -6.49 -1.77 -4.50
CA LEU A 136 -6.16 -3.17 -4.28
C LEU A 136 -5.58 -3.81 -5.56
N PRO A 137 -4.72 -4.84 -5.43
CA PRO A 137 -4.38 -5.70 -6.56
C PRO A 137 -5.65 -6.26 -7.20
N THR A 138 -5.64 -6.45 -8.53
CA THR A 138 -6.84 -6.88 -9.27
C THR A 138 -7.34 -8.27 -8.86
N HIS A 139 -6.41 -9.13 -8.45
CA HIS A 139 -6.66 -10.45 -7.90
C HIS A 139 -5.48 -10.86 -7.02
N ASN A 140 -5.66 -11.93 -6.24
CA ASN A 140 -4.57 -12.51 -5.46
C ASN A 140 -3.64 -13.35 -6.35
N TYR A 141 -2.72 -12.67 -7.03
CA TYR A 141 -1.73 -13.27 -7.95
C TYR A 141 -0.74 -14.23 -7.26
N LEU A 142 -0.78 -14.36 -5.94
CA LEU A 142 0.02 -15.32 -5.18
C LEU A 142 -0.69 -16.67 -4.99
N MET A 143 -2.03 -16.67 -4.94
CA MET A 143 -2.83 -17.88 -4.68
C MET A 143 -3.34 -18.55 -5.95
N ASP A 144 -3.58 -17.78 -7.01
CA ASP A 144 -4.06 -18.32 -8.28
C ASP A 144 -2.92 -18.95 -9.08
N THR A 145 -2.74 -20.27 -8.94
CA THR A 145 -1.69 -21.03 -9.63
C THR A 145 -1.95 -21.25 -11.12
N GLN A 146 -3.17 -21.01 -11.60
CA GLN A 146 -3.55 -21.16 -13.00
C GLN A 146 -3.41 -19.85 -13.78
N SER A 147 -3.38 -18.72 -13.08
CA SER A 147 -3.16 -17.40 -13.66
C SER A 147 -1.78 -17.29 -14.34
N PRO A 148 -1.68 -16.68 -15.54
CA PRO A 148 -0.39 -16.38 -16.14
C PRO A 148 0.43 -15.36 -15.32
N TYR A 149 -0.20 -14.66 -14.38
CA TYR A 149 0.41 -13.69 -13.48
C TYR A 149 0.90 -14.31 -12.16
N HIS A 150 0.76 -15.63 -12.01
CA HIS A 150 1.12 -16.32 -10.78
C HIS A 150 2.58 -16.07 -10.38
N LEU A 151 2.79 -15.60 -9.15
CA LEU A 151 4.10 -15.50 -8.51
C LEU A 151 4.08 -16.27 -7.19
N LYS A 152 5.11 -17.09 -6.95
CA LYS A 152 5.23 -17.79 -5.67
C LYS A 152 5.35 -16.78 -4.52
N SER A 153 4.59 -16.98 -3.45
CA SER A 153 4.62 -16.16 -2.23
C SER A 153 6.03 -15.97 -1.64
N SER A 154 6.89 -16.98 -1.73
CA SER A 154 8.28 -16.91 -1.28
C SER A 154 9.13 -15.91 -2.07
N MET A 155 8.86 -15.75 -3.37
CA MET A 155 9.57 -14.80 -4.23
C MET A 155 9.17 -13.37 -3.89
N ARG A 156 7.87 -13.12 -3.66
CA ARG A 156 7.39 -11.82 -3.16
C ARG A 156 8.02 -11.49 -1.82
N ALA A 157 8.00 -12.42 -0.86
CA ALA A 157 8.56 -12.18 0.47
C ALA A 157 10.03 -11.75 0.43
N LEU A 158 10.85 -12.40 -0.41
CA LEU A 158 12.24 -12.01 -0.57
C LEU A 158 12.41 -10.61 -1.18
N LEU A 159 11.62 -10.28 -2.21
CA LEU A 159 11.67 -8.95 -2.83
C LEU A 159 11.28 -7.85 -1.83
N ILE A 160 10.25 -8.12 -1.02
CA ILE A 160 9.76 -7.19 0.00
C ILE A 160 10.78 -7.04 1.13
N ASP A 161 11.40 -8.14 1.58
CA ASP A 161 12.42 -8.07 2.63
C ASP A 161 13.62 -7.20 2.19
N TRP A 162 14.12 -7.44 0.99
CA TRP A 162 15.18 -6.63 0.39
C TRP A 162 14.74 -5.17 0.18
N LEU A 163 13.49 -4.93 -0.25
CA LEU A 163 12.94 -3.59 -0.40
C LEU A 163 12.93 -2.83 0.93
N VAL A 164 12.55 -3.49 2.03
CA VAL A 164 12.57 -2.91 3.38
C VAL A 164 13.98 -2.53 3.79
N GLU A 165 14.99 -3.34 3.47
CA GLU A 165 16.39 -3.04 3.74
C GLU A 165 16.86 -1.78 2.99
N VAL A 166 16.58 -1.70 1.68
CA VAL A 166 16.94 -0.54 0.84
C VAL A 166 16.20 0.72 1.31
N HIS A 167 14.90 0.60 1.63
CA HIS A 167 14.08 1.68 2.17
C HIS A 167 14.68 2.26 3.47
N GLU A 168 15.06 1.40 4.41
CA GLU A 168 15.68 1.80 5.68
C GLU A 168 17.03 2.49 5.45
N LYS A 169 17.81 2.01 4.48
CA LYS A 169 19.11 2.58 4.11
C LYS A 169 19.01 3.97 3.51
N PHE A 170 17.98 4.21 2.69
CA PHE A 170 17.71 5.54 2.13
C PHE A 170 17.06 6.48 3.14
N HIS A 171 16.67 5.98 4.31
CA HIS A 171 16.00 6.74 5.37
C HIS A 171 14.69 7.38 4.89
N CYS A 172 13.98 6.67 4.03
CA CYS A 172 12.70 7.10 3.49
C CYS A 172 11.59 7.05 4.55
N LEU A 173 10.54 7.83 4.32
CA LEU A 173 9.31 7.81 5.11
C LEU A 173 8.61 6.46 5.00
N PRO A 174 7.93 5.96 6.04
CA PRO A 174 7.11 4.75 5.94
C PRO A 174 6.05 4.83 4.85
N GLU A 175 5.50 6.03 4.63
CA GLU A 175 4.57 6.34 3.54
C GLU A 175 5.12 5.89 2.17
N THR A 176 6.40 6.15 1.91
CA THR A 176 7.12 5.73 0.69
C THR A 176 7.17 4.21 0.53
N LEU A 177 7.36 3.46 1.61
CA LEU A 177 7.38 2.00 1.57
C LEU A 177 6.00 1.44 1.21
N PHE A 178 4.94 1.96 1.83
CA PHE A 178 3.58 1.51 1.55
C PHE A 178 3.19 1.75 0.10
N LEU A 179 3.55 2.92 -0.44
CA LEU A 179 3.33 3.21 -1.85
C LEU A 179 4.14 2.29 -2.76
N ALA A 180 5.42 2.05 -2.46
CA ALA A 180 6.26 1.16 -3.26
C ALA A 180 5.71 -0.28 -3.32
N ILE A 181 5.27 -0.83 -2.18
CA ILE A 181 4.67 -2.17 -2.12
C ILE A 181 3.35 -2.21 -2.89
N ASN A 182 2.49 -1.18 -2.73
CA ASN A 182 1.23 -1.12 -3.47
C ASN A 182 1.43 -1.07 -4.99
N LEU A 183 2.40 -0.27 -5.46
CA LEU A 183 2.74 -0.20 -6.88
C LEU A 183 3.24 -1.57 -7.39
N LEU A 184 4.09 -2.23 -6.62
CA LEU A 184 4.62 -3.55 -6.95
C LEU A 184 3.50 -4.59 -7.07
N ASP A 185 2.65 -4.71 -6.06
CA ASP A 185 1.60 -5.72 -5.99
C ASP A 185 0.52 -5.49 -7.08
N ARG A 186 0.11 -4.23 -7.31
CA ARG A 186 -0.84 -3.90 -8.39
C ARG A 186 -0.25 -4.21 -9.76
N PHE A 187 1.00 -3.85 -9.99
CA PHE A 187 1.67 -4.12 -11.26
C PHE A 187 1.79 -5.63 -11.53
N LEU A 188 2.23 -6.40 -10.53
CA LEU A 188 2.35 -7.87 -10.64
C LEU A 188 1.00 -8.56 -10.83
N SER A 189 -0.08 -8.00 -10.31
CA SER A 189 -1.43 -8.53 -10.54
C SER A 189 -1.95 -8.37 -11.97
N GLN A 190 -1.23 -7.68 -12.85
CA GLN A 190 -1.70 -7.37 -14.21
C GLN A 190 -0.66 -7.70 -15.29
N ASN A 191 0.59 -7.97 -14.90
CA ASN A 191 1.72 -8.08 -15.82
C ASN A 191 2.58 -9.30 -15.50
N VAL A 192 2.95 -10.05 -16.53
CA VAL A 192 3.90 -11.16 -16.41
C VAL A 192 5.32 -10.60 -16.39
N VAL A 193 6.07 -10.90 -15.34
CA VAL A 193 7.43 -10.40 -15.15
C VAL A 193 8.40 -11.56 -15.05
N LYS A 194 9.47 -11.53 -15.87
CA LYS A 194 10.53 -12.52 -15.79
C LYS A 194 11.28 -12.40 -14.45
N LEU A 195 11.70 -13.53 -13.90
CA LEU A 195 12.41 -13.60 -12.61
C LEU A 195 13.60 -12.64 -12.53
N ASN A 196 14.43 -12.59 -13.57
CA ASN A 196 15.60 -11.70 -13.64
C ASN A 196 15.27 -10.19 -13.79
N LYS A 197 13.98 -9.81 -13.85
CA LYS A 197 13.51 -8.43 -13.89
C LYS A 197 12.79 -8.00 -12.62
N LEU A 198 12.55 -8.91 -11.68
CA LEU A 198 11.82 -8.60 -10.44
C LEU A 198 12.55 -7.56 -9.57
N GLN A 199 13.88 -7.64 -9.43
CA GLN A 199 14.64 -6.66 -8.66
C GLN A 199 14.62 -5.26 -9.32
N LEU A 200 14.72 -5.21 -10.66
CA LEU A 200 14.55 -3.96 -11.42
C LEU A 200 13.17 -3.35 -11.20
N LEU A 201 12.10 -4.17 -11.24
CA LEU A 201 10.75 -3.69 -10.97
C LEU A 201 10.63 -3.16 -9.53
N CYS A 202 11.12 -3.92 -8.55
CA CYS A 202 11.05 -3.59 -7.14
C CYS A 202 11.73 -2.24 -6.83
N ILE A 203 12.97 -2.05 -7.31
CA ILE A 203 13.70 -0.79 -7.11
C ILE A 203 13.05 0.38 -7.84
N THR A 204 12.42 0.12 -8.99
CA THR A 204 11.69 1.13 -9.76
C THR A 204 10.42 1.58 -9.03
N CYS A 205 9.69 0.66 -8.40
CA CYS A 205 8.53 1.00 -7.57
C CYS A 205 8.93 1.88 -6.39
N LEU A 206 10.06 1.58 -5.74
CA LEU A 206 10.62 2.46 -4.70
C LEU A 206 11.01 3.83 -5.26
N PHE A 207 11.65 3.88 -6.43
CA PHE A 207 12.03 5.14 -7.06
C PHE A 207 10.82 6.03 -7.37
N ILE A 208 9.74 5.45 -7.93
CA ILE A 208 8.48 6.16 -8.17
C ILE A 208 7.91 6.67 -6.85
N ALA A 209 7.83 5.82 -5.82
CA ALA A 209 7.31 6.21 -4.51
C ALA A 209 8.14 7.33 -3.88
N CYS A 210 9.47 7.28 -3.97
CA CYS A 210 10.34 8.36 -3.48
C CYS A 210 10.07 9.67 -4.20
N LYS A 211 9.81 9.67 -5.52
CA LYS A 211 9.46 10.91 -6.24
C LYS A 211 8.12 11.50 -5.79
N PHE A 212 7.23 10.66 -5.26
CA PHE A 212 5.89 11.07 -4.85
C PHE A 212 5.86 11.56 -3.39
N GLU A 213 6.52 10.86 -2.47
CA GLU A 213 6.43 11.11 -1.03
C GLU A 213 7.63 11.86 -0.44
N GLU A 214 8.83 11.77 -1.04
CA GLU A 214 10.03 12.32 -0.43
C GLU A 214 10.29 13.77 -0.84
N VAL A 215 10.55 14.63 0.15
CA VAL A 215 11.04 16.00 -0.10
C VAL A 215 12.44 15.97 -0.75
N LYS A 216 13.28 15.02 -0.33
CA LYS A 216 14.66 14.86 -0.83
C LYS A 216 14.84 13.51 -1.49
N LEU A 217 14.59 13.47 -2.79
CA LEU A 217 14.79 12.30 -3.63
C LEU A 217 16.27 11.87 -3.70
N PRO A 218 16.62 10.58 -3.43
CA PRO A 218 17.95 10.05 -3.74
C PRO A 218 18.21 10.02 -5.25
N LYS A 219 19.46 10.17 -5.68
CA LYS A 219 19.80 10.13 -7.12
C LYS A 219 19.47 8.75 -7.71
N ILE A 220 18.97 8.71 -8.93
CA ILE A 220 18.69 7.44 -9.66
C ILE A 220 19.91 6.50 -9.74
N THR A 221 21.12 7.06 -9.75
CA THR A 221 22.38 6.29 -9.68
C THR A 221 22.51 5.49 -8.39
N ASN A 222 21.98 6.00 -7.27
CA ASN A 222 21.99 5.28 -5.99
C ASN A 222 21.05 4.09 -6.04
N PHE A 223 19.89 4.22 -6.69
CA PHE A 223 18.95 3.12 -6.91
C PHE A 223 19.58 2.03 -7.79
N ALA A 224 20.24 2.39 -8.89
CA ALA A 224 20.98 1.42 -9.70
C ALA A 224 22.10 0.74 -8.89
N TYR A 225 22.87 1.51 -8.11
CA TYR A 225 23.98 1.01 -7.32
C TYR A 225 23.58 -0.06 -6.29
N VAL A 226 22.48 0.15 -5.55
CA VAL A 226 22.04 -0.81 -4.51
C VAL A 226 21.56 -2.15 -5.06
N THR A 227 21.36 -2.25 -6.38
CA THR A 227 20.98 -3.51 -7.03
C THR A 227 22.16 -4.39 -7.46
N ASP A 228 23.39 -3.97 -7.14
CA ASP A 228 24.63 -4.69 -7.49
C ASP A 228 24.70 -5.12 -8.97
N GLY A 229 24.30 -4.22 -9.87
CA GLY A 229 24.32 -4.44 -11.32
C GLY A 229 23.06 -5.07 -11.91
N ALA A 230 22.08 -5.49 -11.11
CA ALA A 230 20.82 -6.04 -11.62
C ALA A 230 19.93 -5.00 -12.31
N ALA A 231 20.07 -3.72 -11.96
CA ALA A 231 19.36 -2.60 -12.58
C ALA A 231 20.34 -1.50 -13.04
N THR A 232 20.19 -1.10 -14.31
CA THR A 232 20.87 0.09 -14.85
C THR A 232 19.97 1.32 -14.72
N VAL A 233 20.56 2.52 -14.72
CA VAL A 233 19.80 3.79 -14.70
C VAL A 233 18.77 3.85 -15.84
N GLU A 234 19.18 3.42 -17.04
CA GLU A 234 18.29 3.38 -18.20
C GLU A 234 17.21 2.30 -18.07
N GLY A 235 17.54 1.16 -17.46
CA GLY A 235 16.56 0.14 -17.10
C GLY A 235 15.49 0.69 -16.16
N ILE A 236 15.89 1.44 -15.13
CA ILE A 236 14.96 2.05 -14.16
C ILE A 236 14.05 3.06 -14.85
N ARG A 237 14.58 3.91 -15.74
CA ARG A 237 13.77 4.89 -16.49
C ARG A 237 12.71 4.22 -17.38
N LYS A 238 13.10 3.17 -18.11
CA LYS A 238 12.18 2.43 -18.99
C LYS A 238 11.12 1.68 -18.17
N ALA A 239 11.54 1.02 -17.10
CA ALA A 239 10.62 0.33 -16.20
C ALA A 239 9.66 1.31 -15.54
N GLU A 240 10.12 2.51 -15.16
CA GLU A 240 9.28 3.54 -14.54
C GLU A 240 8.11 3.93 -15.45
N LEU A 241 8.41 4.25 -16.71
CA LEU A 241 7.38 4.60 -17.68
C LEU A 241 6.38 3.46 -17.86
N PHE A 242 6.86 2.21 -17.89
CA PHE A 242 6.02 1.04 -18.06
C PHE A 242 5.10 0.80 -16.85
N VAL A 243 5.62 0.90 -15.63
CA VAL A 243 4.84 0.77 -14.39
C VAL A 243 3.75 1.84 -14.34
N LEU A 244 4.10 3.11 -14.56
CA LEU A 244 3.15 4.21 -14.53
C LEU A 244 2.07 4.07 -15.61
N SER A 245 2.46 3.70 -16.83
CA SER A 245 1.52 3.51 -17.93
C SER A 245 0.57 2.33 -17.69
N SER A 246 1.07 1.21 -17.17
CA SER A 246 0.25 0.05 -16.82
C SER A 246 -0.80 0.38 -15.75
N LEU A 247 -0.43 1.22 -14.78
CA LEU A 247 -1.34 1.62 -13.69
C LEU A 247 -2.21 2.84 -14.05
N GLY A 248 -2.17 3.31 -15.30
CA GLY A 248 -2.90 4.49 -15.75
C GLY A 248 -2.55 5.76 -14.97
N TYR A 249 -1.30 5.85 -14.50
CA TYR A 249 -0.80 6.92 -13.63
C TYR A 249 -1.56 7.09 -12.31
N ASN A 250 -2.42 6.13 -11.94
CA ASN A 250 -3.18 6.17 -10.70
C ASN A 250 -2.33 5.63 -9.55
N ILE A 251 -1.53 6.51 -8.93
CA ILE A 251 -0.57 6.17 -7.86
C ILE A 251 -0.92 6.79 -6.49
N SER A 252 -2.11 7.40 -6.36
CA SER A 252 -2.54 8.11 -5.15
C SER A 252 -3.09 7.17 -4.07
N LEU A 253 -2.25 6.28 -3.54
CA LEU A 253 -2.61 5.33 -2.48
C LEU A 253 -3.14 6.04 -1.23
N PRO A 254 -4.32 5.65 -0.69
CA PRO A 254 -4.73 6.03 0.65
C PRO A 254 -3.74 5.48 1.68
N ASN A 255 -2.98 6.38 2.28
CA ASN A 255 -1.88 5.98 3.14
C ASN A 255 -2.40 5.19 4.36
N PRO A 256 -1.91 3.96 4.62
CA PRO A 256 -2.32 3.17 5.77
C PRO A 256 -2.17 3.91 7.12
N LEU A 257 -1.18 4.79 7.24
CA LEU A 257 -0.97 5.60 8.44
C LEU A 257 -2.08 6.62 8.71
N ASN A 258 -2.83 7.05 7.69
CA ASN A 258 -3.96 7.96 7.90
C ASN A 258 -5.07 7.29 8.70
N PHE A 259 -5.32 6.00 8.43
CA PHE A 259 -6.28 5.21 9.21
C PHE A 259 -5.78 4.94 10.64
N ILE A 260 -4.49 4.63 10.84
CA ILE A 260 -3.92 4.54 12.19
C ILE A 260 -4.06 5.87 12.94
N ARG A 261 -3.77 7.01 12.29
CA ARG A 261 -3.91 8.35 12.89
C ARG A 261 -5.37 8.60 13.30
N ARG A 262 -6.34 8.24 12.47
CA ARG A 262 -7.78 8.32 12.79
C ARG A 262 -8.15 7.51 14.02
N ILE A 263 -7.77 6.24 14.05
CA ILE A 263 -8.12 5.33 15.16
C ILE A 263 -7.39 5.74 16.44
N SER A 264 -6.19 6.33 16.33
CA SER A 264 -5.43 6.82 17.48
C SER A 264 -6.16 7.89 18.29
N LYS A 265 -7.14 8.62 17.70
CA LYS A 265 -8.00 9.55 18.44
C LYS A 265 -8.75 8.85 19.58
N ALA A 266 -9.38 7.72 19.26
CA ALA A 266 -10.11 6.90 20.24
C ALA A 266 -9.19 6.29 21.32
N ASP A 267 -7.90 6.15 21.02
CA ASP A 267 -6.87 5.67 21.95
C ASP A 267 -6.16 6.80 22.71
N ASN A 268 -6.68 8.02 22.62
CA ASN A 268 -6.08 9.22 23.20
C ASN A 268 -4.59 9.39 22.82
N TYR A 269 -4.28 9.08 21.55
CA TYR A 269 -2.96 9.18 20.95
C TYR A 269 -1.84 8.48 21.73
N CYS A 270 -2.12 7.33 22.36
CA CYS A 270 -1.09 6.63 23.10
C CYS A 270 0.10 6.23 22.20
N ILE A 271 1.30 6.67 22.59
CA ILE A 271 2.52 6.48 21.81
C ILE A 271 2.90 5.00 21.69
N GLU A 272 2.73 4.24 22.78
CA GLU A 272 3.12 2.83 22.86
C GLU A 272 2.31 1.96 21.90
N THR A 273 0.98 2.05 21.97
CA THR A 273 0.06 1.37 21.05
C THR A 273 0.28 1.81 19.61
N ARG A 274 0.48 3.11 19.37
CA ARG A 274 0.75 3.62 18.01
C ARG A 274 2.03 3.05 17.42
N ASN A 275 3.10 2.93 18.21
CA ASN A 275 4.36 2.35 17.73
C ASN A 275 4.23 0.85 17.46
N MET A 276 3.53 0.10 18.33
CA MET A 276 3.23 -1.32 18.07
C MET A 276 2.33 -1.49 16.83
N ALA A 277 1.29 -0.65 16.69
CA ALA A 277 0.37 -0.69 15.54
C ALA A 277 1.10 -0.39 14.23
N LYS A 278 2.07 0.54 14.21
CA LYS A 278 2.92 0.78 13.03
C LYS A 278 3.70 -0.45 12.61
N PHE A 279 4.31 -1.15 13.57
CA PHE A 279 5.02 -2.40 13.30
C PHE A 279 4.07 -3.46 12.72
N ILE A 280 2.94 -3.71 13.39
CA ILE A 280 1.97 -4.74 12.99
C ILE A 280 1.39 -4.42 11.60
N MET A 281 1.11 -3.15 11.32
CA MET A 281 0.60 -2.72 10.02
C MET A 281 1.63 -2.91 8.92
N GLU A 282 2.89 -2.51 9.16
CA GLU A 282 3.96 -2.74 8.19
C GLU A 282 4.20 -4.23 7.94
N TYR A 283 4.13 -5.06 8.99
CA TYR A 283 4.18 -6.51 8.87
C TYR A 283 3.03 -7.05 8.03
N SER A 284 1.80 -6.63 8.30
CA SER A 284 0.61 -7.10 7.58
C SER A 284 0.67 -6.80 6.08
N ILE A 285 1.17 -5.63 5.68
CA ILE A 285 1.34 -5.23 4.27
C ILE A 285 2.46 -6.03 3.59
N CYS A 286 3.52 -6.35 4.33
CA CYS A 286 4.61 -7.17 3.83
C CYS A 286 4.22 -8.65 3.71
N CYS A 287 3.28 -9.13 4.51
CA CYS A 287 2.83 -10.52 4.49
C CYS A 287 1.97 -10.86 3.27
N ASN A 288 2.17 -12.06 2.72
CA ASN A 288 1.48 -12.53 1.53
C ASN A 288 0.00 -12.88 1.75
N LYS A 289 -0.38 -13.18 3.00
CA LYS A 289 -1.75 -13.57 3.37
C LYS A 289 -2.72 -12.41 3.24
N PHE A 290 -2.27 -11.20 3.54
CA PHE A 290 -3.14 -10.03 3.70
C PHE A 290 -3.16 -9.06 2.50
N ILE A 291 -2.58 -9.44 1.35
CA ILE A 291 -2.47 -8.56 0.17
C ILE A 291 -3.83 -8.09 -0.39
N HIS A 292 -4.88 -8.84 -0.10
CA HIS A 292 -6.24 -8.60 -0.58
C HIS A 292 -7.05 -7.72 0.38
N LEU A 293 -6.53 -7.47 1.58
CA LEU A 293 -7.21 -6.67 2.59
C LEU A 293 -6.97 -5.19 2.38
N LYS A 294 -7.98 -4.39 2.73
CA LYS A 294 -7.94 -2.94 2.61
C LYS A 294 -7.00 -2.32 3.66
N PRO A 295 -6.26 -1.26 3.33
CA PRO A 295 -5.45 -0.50 4.29
C PRO A 295 -6.18 -0.11 5.58
N SER A 296 -7.45 0.32 5.51
CA SER A 296 -8.25 0.65 6.69
C SER A 296 -8.45 -0.55 7.62
N TYR A 297 -8.69 -1.72 7.04
CA TYR A 297 -8.89 -2.98 7.74
C TYR A 297 -7.60 -3.42 8.44
N LEU A 298 -6.46 -3.36 7.73
CA LEU A 298 -5.14 -3.63 8.29
C LEU A 298 -4.77 -2.67 9.43
N ALA A 299 -5.10 -1.38 9.30
CA ALA A 299 -4.89 -0.40 10.35
C ALA A 299 -5.72 -0.70 11.60
N ALA A 300 -6.99 -1.10 11.42
CA ALA A 300 -7.86 -1.50 12.53
C ALA A 300 -7.37 -2.77 13.23
N MET A 301 -7.01 -3.82 12.47
CA MET A 301 -6.40 -5.04 13.02
C MET A 301 -5.15 -4.72 13.84
N SER A 302 -4.26 -3.90 13.28
CA SER A 302 -3.00 -3.51 13.90
C SER A 302 -3.20 -2.74 15.21
N MET A 303 -4.14 -1.80 15.23
CA MET A 303 -4.46 -1.03 16.43
C MET A 303 -5.17 -1.89 17.48
N TYR A 304 -6.06 -2.79 17.07
CA TYR A 304 -6.73 -3.71 17.98
C TYR A 304 -5.72 -4.61 18.71
N ILE A 305 -4.83 -5.26 17.96
CA ILE A 305 -3.77 -6.11 18.53
C ILE A 305 -2.87 -5.29 19.46
N ALA A 306 -2.42 -4.10 19.03
CA ALA A 306 -1.59 -3.23 19.86
C ALA A 306 -2.26 -2.85 21.20
N ARG A 307 -3.57 -2.59 21.19
CA ARG A 307 -4.34 -2.31 22.42
C ARG A 307 -4.45 -3.54 23.32
N LYS A 308 -4.67 -4.73 22.76
CA LYS A 308 -4.68 -5.99 23.51
C LYS A 308 -3.32 -6.31 24.14
N ILE A 309 -2.22 -6.01 23.46
CA ILE A 309 -0.86 -6.14 24.01
C ILE A 309 -0.62 -5.19 25.18
N LYS A 310 -1.12 -3.95 25.09
CA LYS A 310 -0.98 -2.97 26.19
C LYS A 310 -1.88 -3.30 27.38
N ASN A 311 -3.11 -3.69 27.13
CA ASN A 311 -4.10 -4.06 28.15
C ASN A 311 -5.04 -5.12 27.57
N GLU A 312 -4.98 -6.35 28.07
CA GLU A 312 -5.79 -7.47 27.58
C GLU A 312 -7.29 -7.21 27.74
N ASN A 313 -7.66 -6.47 28.79
CA ASN A 313 -9.04 -6.07 29.10
C ASN A 313 -9.52 -4.86 28.29
N SER A 314 -8.70 -4.34 27.37
CA SER A 314 -9.13 -3.24 26.48
C SER A 314 -10.33 -3.67 25.64
N LYS A 315 -11.35 -2.82 25.61
CA LYS A 315 -12.54 -3.01 24.79
C LYS A 315 -12.39 -2.25 23.47
N TRP A 316 -12.99 -2.81 22.42
CA TRP A 316 -13.22 -2.12 21.16
C TRP A 316 -14.63 -1.54 21.22
N ASP A 317 -14.74 -0.38 21.86
CA ASP A 317 -16.03 0.27 22.13
C ASP A 317 -16.61 0.97 20.89
N GLU A 318 -17.79 1.56 21.03
CA GLU A 318 -18.50 2.29 19.98
C GLU A 318 -17.67 3.43 19.37
N THR A 319 -16.77 4.03 20.16
CA THR A 319 -15.86 5.09 19.67
C THR A 319 -14.81 4.48 18.75
N PHE A 320 -14.22 3.34 19.11
CA PHE A 320 -13.31 2.63 18.21
C PHE A 320 -13.99 2.14 16.93
N ILE A 321 -15.23 1.65 17.03
CA ILE A 321 -16.02 1.25 15.85
C ILE A 321 -16.20 2.46 14.92
N HIS A 322 -16.59 3.63 15.43
CA HIS A 322 -16.70 4.85 14.61
C HIS A 322 -15.38 5.25 13.96
N TYR A 323 -14.31 5.42 14.76
CA TYR A 323 -13.02 5.92 14.25
C TYR A 323 -12.24 4.89 13.40
N SER A 324 -12.64 3.62 13.38
CA SER A 324 -12.09 2.60 12.47
C SER A 324 -12.83 2.48 11.14
N GLY A 325 -13.92 3.24 10.94
CA GLY A 325 -14.73 3.16 9.73
C GLY A 325 -15.90 2.17 9.83
N GLY A 326 -16.36 1.90 11.05
CA GLY A 326 -17.50 1.02 11.32
C GLY A 326 -17.13 -0.44 11.57
N ILE A 327 -15.85 -0.76 11.81
CA ILE A 327 -15.41 -2.14 12.04
C ILE A 327 -15.77 -2.55 13.47
N ASP A 328 -16.77 -3.42 13.58
CA ASP A 328 -17.20 -4.03 14.83
C ASP A 328 -16.81 -5.52 14.87
N ILE A 329 -15.92 -5.81 15.82
CA ILE A 329 -15.33 -7.12 16.09
C ILE A 329 -16.40 -8.16 16.42
N GLU A 330 -17.46 -7.78 17.12
CA GLU A 330 -18.52 -8.73 17.48
C GLU A 330 -19.40 -9.09 16.28
N SER A 331 -19.56 -8.16 15.34
CA SER A 331 -20.39 -8.33 14.15
C SER A 331 -19.67 -8.91 12.94
N ASP A 332 -18.33 -8.87 12.90
CA ASP A 332 -17.51 -9.29 11.78
C ASP A 332 -16.63 -10.52 12.15
N PRO A 333 -17.11 -11.75 11.90
CA PRO A 333 -16.33 -12.97 12.12
C PRO A 333 -15.04 -13.02 11.28
N ALA A 334 -15.07 -12.50 10.05
CA ALA A 334 -13.90 -12.51 9.19
C ALA A 334 -12.78 -11.64 9.80
N PHE A 335 -13.13 -10.50 10.41
CA PHE A 335 -12.15 -9.66 11.12
C PHE A 335 -11.47 -10.41 12.25
N LYS A 336 -12.23 -11.19 13.03
CA LYS A 336 -11.69 -12.04 14.11
C LYS A 336 -10.75 -13.11 13.57
N ASP A 337 -11.12 -13.76 12.46
CA ASP A 337 -10.30 -14.79 11.81
C ASP A 337 -8.98 -14.20 11.31
N PHE A 338 -9.03 -13.06 10.62
CA PHE A 338 -7.82 -12.39 10.12
C PHE A 338 -6.90 -11.88 11.24
N ILE A 339 -7.46 -11.42 12.36
CA ILE A 339 -6.64 -11.07 13.54
C ILE A 339 -5.91 -12.31 14.06
N SER A 340 -6.63 -13.43 14.20
CA SER A 340 -6.06 -14.68 14.70
C SER A 340 -4.95 -15.17 13.77
N GLU A 341 -5.20 -15.15 12.45
CA GLU A 341 -4.21 -15.50 11.43
C GLU A 341 -2.97 -14.58 11.49
N LEU A 342 -3.15 -13.26 11.67
CA LEU A 342 -2.04 -12.31 11.79
C LEU A 342 -1.21 -12.54 13.06
N VAL A 343 -1.87 -12.85 14.19
CA VAL A 343 -1.19 -13.16 15.45
C VAL A 343 -0.37 -14.46 15.33
N GLU A 344 -0.95 -15.49 14.71
CA GLU A 344 -0.25 -16.75 14.44
C GLU A 344 0.94 -16.56 13.51
N ASP A 345 0.78 -15.80 12.41
CA ASP A 345 1.84 -15.53 11.44
C ASP A 345 2.98 -14.71 12.06
N ILE A 346 2.69 -13.72 12.91
CA ILE A 346 3.73 -12.97 13.64
C ILE A 346 4.51 -13.91 14.58
N ALA A 347 3.82 -14.84 15.26
CA ALA A 347 4.44 -15.76 16.20
C ALA A 347 5.31 -16.82 15.49
N VAL A 348 4.83 -17.35 14.36
CA VAL A 348 5.48 -18.37 13.53
C VAL A 348 5.35 -17.96 12.07
N PRO A 349 6.29 -17.14 11.56
CA PRO A 349 6.18 -16.61 10.21
C PRO A 349 6.43 -17.69 9.16
N ASP A 350 5.53 -17.80 8.19
CA ASP A 350 5.69 -18.70 7.04
C ASP A 350 6.78 -18.21 6.07
N THR A 351 7.07 -16.91 6.09
CA THR A 351 8.07 -16.28 5.23
C THR A 351 9.07 -15.44 6.02
N ASN A 352 10.33 -15.44 5.58
CA ASN A 352 11.39 -14.70 6.25
C ASN A 352 11.36 -13.23 5.85
N LEU A 353 10.82 -12.38 6.74
CA LEU A 353 10.88 -10.92 6.68
C LEU A 353 11.91 -10.40 7.71
N ASP A 354 13.16 -10.84 7.60
CA ASP A 354 14.25 -10.54 8.54
C ASP A 354 14.54 -9.03 8.67
N SER A 355 14.59 -8.33 7.54
CA SER A 355 14.90 -6.90 7.48
C SER A 355 13.86 -6.07 8.22
N LEU A 356 12.57 -6.43 8.10
CA LEU A 356 11.48 -5.80 8.83
C LEU A 356 11.59 -6.05 10.35
N ARG A 357 11.90 -7.29 10.75
CA ARG A 357 12.11 -7.62 12.17
C ARG A 357 13.29 -6.85 12.75
N LEU A 358 14.41 -6.78 12.01
CA LEU A 358 15.59 -6.03 12.42
C LEU A 358 15.30 -4.52 12.53
N LYS A 359 14.51 -3.95 11.61
CA LYS A 359 14.06 -2.55 11.69
C LYS A 359 13.41 -2.24 13.04
N TYR A 360 12.43 -3.04 13.47
CA TYR A 360 11.65 -2.78 14.69
C TYR A 360 12.29 -3.29 15.99
N LYS A 361 13.43 -4.00 15.91
CA LYS A 361 14.32 -4.25 17.06
C LYS A 361 15.17 -3.04 17.45
N LYS A 362 15.29 -2.02 16.58
CA LYS A 362 16.13 -0.83 16.85
C LYS A 362 15.48 0.08 17.92
N PRO A 363 16.28 0.75 18.78
CA PRO A 363 15.76 1.69 19.79
C PRO A 363 14.91 2.83 19.23
N LYS A 364 15.19 3.30 18.01
CA LYS A 364 14.40 4.36 17.34
C LYS A 364 12.90 4.02 17.18
N HIS A 365 12.55 2.74 17.19
CA HIS A 365 11.16 2.27 17.11
C HIS A 365 10.62 1.80 18.47
N GLY A 366 11.33 2.07 19.58
CA GLY A 366 10.94 1.63 20.92
C GLY A 366 11.13 0.12 21.16
N MET A 367 11.88 -0.57 20.27
CA MET A 367 12.12 -2.02 20.35
C MET A 367 10.80 -2.84 20.43
N VAL A 368 9.73 -2.30 19.86
CA VAL A 368 8.37 -2.85 19.95
C VAL A 368 8.24 -4.26 19.41
N TYR A 369 9.16 -4.69 18.52
CA TYR A 369 9.21 -6.05 18.00
C TYR A 369 9.14 -7.10 19.11
N PHE A 370 9.94 -6.96 20.18
CA PHE A 370 10.01 -7.96 21.24
C PHE A 370 8.67 -8.10 21.98
N LYS A 371 8.08 -6.96 22.37
CA LYS A 371 6.80 -6.94 23.09
C LYS A 371 5.67 -7.56 22.26
N VAL A 372 5.59 -7.21 20.98
CA VAL A 372 4.56 -7.75 20.08
C VAL A 372 4.78 -9.24 19.86
N PHE A 373 6.01 -9.66 19.55
CA PHE A 373 6.35 -11.05 19.28
C PHE A 373 6.11 -11.97 20.48
N ASP A 374 6.53 -11.55 21.68
CA ASP A 374 6.34 -12.33 22.91
C ASP A 374 4.86 -12.50 23.24
N TRP A 375 4.05 -11.45 23.06
CA TRP A 375 2.61 -11.54 23.25
C TRP A 375 1.95 -12.46 22.21
N CYS A 376 2.29 -12.33 20.93
CA CYS A 376 1.76 -13.22 19.89
C CYS A 376 2.09 -14.69 20.15
N LYS A 377 3.29 -14.99 20.67
CA LYS A 377 3.67 -16.36 21.08
C LYS A 377 2.86 -16.91 22.24
N GLN A 378 2.44 -16.06 23.18
CA GLN A 378 1.64 -16.47 24.34
C GLN A 378 0.16 -16.68 24.01
N LYS A 379 -0.34 -16.06 22.93
CA LYS A 379 -1.74 -16.13 22.50
C LYS A 379 -2.00 -17.18 21.41
N ARG A 380 -0.95 -17.88 20.96
CA ARG A 380 -1.07 -19.05 20.08
C ARG A 380 -1.78 -20.20 20.79
#